data_AF-A0A7W7NV12-F1
#
_entry.id   AF-A0A7W7NV12-F1
#
_cell.length_a   1.000
_cell.length_b   1.000
_cell.length_c   1.000
_cell.angle_alpha   90.00
_cell.angle_beta   90.00
_cell.angle_gamma   90.00
#
_symmetry.space_group_name_H-M   'P 1'
#
loop_
_entity.id
_entity.type
_entity.pdbx_description
1 polymer ?
#
loop_
_entity_poly.entity_id
_entity_poly.type
_entity_poly.pdbx_seq_one_letter_code
_entity_poly.pdbx_strand_id
1 'polypeptide(L)'
;MTPLERAARALWDISDQAMRTKDIMSSSDASREEADWERFLPHVRAVLQAVREPSSEMKEAGAEIVRNVHVEESEAAFASDAADTWRFMIDTALSG
;
A
#
# COMPACT_ATOMS: atom_id res chain seq x y z
N MET A 1 -12.39 -0.34 8.08
CA MET A 1 -11.82 0.11 6.80
C MET A 1 -10.53 -0.65 6.55
N THR A 2 -10.46 -1.46 5.50
CA THR A 2 -9.29 -2.30 5.20
C THR A 2 -8.14 -1.48 4.60
N PRO A 3 -6.90 -1.99 4.56
CA PRO A 3 -5.81 -1.30 3.89
C PRO A 3 -6.11 -1.00 2.41
N LEU A 4 -6.79 -1.92 1.71
CA LEU A 4 -7.21 -1.74 0.32
C LEU A 4 -8.17 -0.57 0.17
N GLU A 5 -9.21 -0.55 0.99
CA GLU A 5 -10.21 0.51 1.00
C GLU A 5 -9.60 1.88 1.30
N ARG A 6 -8.68 1.97 2.26
CA ARG A 6 -8.00 3.22 2.61
C ARG A 6 -7.12 3.72 1.45
N ALA A 7 -6.37 2.83 0.81
CA ALA A 7 -5.54 3.20 -0.34
C ALA A 7 -6.37 3.57 -1.58
N ALA A 8 -7.49 2.87 -1.82
CA ALA A 8 -8.37 3.16 -2.95
C ALA A 8 -9.06 4.53 -2.80
N ARG A 9 -9.45 4.89 -1.58
CA ARG A 9 -9.93 6.24 -1.26
C ARG A 9 -8.85 7.31 -1.46
N ALA A 10 -7.61 7.05 -1.06
CA ALA A 10 -6.51 7.98 -1.30
C ALA A 10 -6.24 8.20 -2.81
N LEU A 11 -6.34 7.14 -3.63
CA LEU A 11 -6.23 7.27 -5.09
C LEU A 11 -7.40 8.05 -5.70
N TRP A 12 -8.61 7.85 -5.18
CA TRP A 12 -9.78 8.63 -5.57
C TRP A 12 -9.61 10.12 -5.23
N ASP A 13 -9.12 10.46 -4.04
CA ASP A 13 -8.87 11.85 -3.63
C ASP A 13 -7.90 12.55 -4.61
N ILE A 14 -6.84 11.86 -5.04
CA ILE A 14 -5.89 12.37 -6.03
C ILE A 14 -6.57 12.58 -7.39
N SER A 15 -7.38 11.61 -7.83
CA SER A 15 -8.12 11.67 -9.10
C SER A 15 -9.14 12.80 -9.12
N ASP A 16 -9.90 12.98 -8.05
CA ASP A 16 -10.90 14.04 -7.90
C ASP A 16 -10.24 15.42 -7.89
N GLN A 17 -9.13 15.59 -7.15
CA GLN A 17 -8.35 16.83 -7.19
C GLN A 17 -7.80 17.15 -8.58
N ALA A 18 -7.33 16.12 -9.31
CA ALA A 18 -6.84 16.29 -10.68
C ALA A 18 -7.97 16.67 -11.66
N MET A 19 -9.17 16.09 -11.50
CA MET A 19 -10.36 16.45 -12.28
C MET A 19 -10.83 17.87 -11.97
N ARG A 20 -10.96 18.25 -10.69
CA ARG A 20 -11.33 19.62 -10.30
C ARG A 20 -10.35 20.67 -10.82
N THR A 21 -9.06 20.37 -10.83
CA THR A 21 -8.05 21.28 -11.40
C THR A 21 -8.26 21.50 -12.91
N LYS A 22 -8.75 20.48 -13.63
CA LYS A 22 -9.10 20.57 -15.06
C LYS A 22 -10.46 21.22 -15.29
N ASP A 23 -11.44 20.94 -14.42
CA ASP A 23 -12.82 21.43 -14.52
C ASP A 23 -13.01 22.86 -14.00
N ILE A 24 -12.01 23.48 -13.37
CA ILE A 24 -11.97 24.95 -13.23
C ILE A 24 -11.99 25.65 -14.61
N MET A 25 -11.71 24.93 -15.72
CA MET A 25 -11.94 25.40 -17.09
C MET A 25 -13.33 25.05 -17.69
N SER A 26 -14.16 24.24 -17.02
CA SER A 26 -15.50 23.90 -17.49
C SER A 26 -16.46 23.74 -16.31
N SER A 27 -17.18 24.81 -16.01
CA SER A 27 -18.20 24.84 -14.97
C SER A 27 -19.32 23.83 -15.28
N SER A 28 -19.43 22.77 -14.50
CA SER A 28 -20.76 22.24 -14.19
C SER A 28 -20.77 21.53 -12.84
N ASP A 29 -21.73 21.99 -12.06
CA ASP A 29 -22.27 21.47 -10.81
C ASP A 29 -22.70 20.01 -10.99
N ALA A 30 -21.76 19.07 -10.85
CA ALA A 30 -22.06 17.65 -10.78
C ALA A 30 -22.14 17.27 -9.31
N SER A 31 -23.38 17.11 -8.85
CA SER A 31 -23.78 16.35 -7.68
C SER A 31 -22.72 15.32 -7.30
N ARG A 32 -22.23 15.37 -6.05
CA ARG A 32 -21.36 14.38 -5.41
C ARG A 32 -21.86 12.97 -5.73
N GLU A 33 -21.45 12.42 -6.87
CA GLU A 33 -21.61 11.02 -7.18
C GLU A 33 -20.97 10.27 -6.01
N GLU A 34 -21.69 9.26 -5.51
CA GLU A 34 -21.15 8.32 -4.53
C GLU A 34 -19.70 8.05 -4.86
N ALA A 35 -18.79 8.32 -3.91
CA ALA A 35 -17.37 8.27 -4.16
C ALA A 35 -17.01 6.93 -4.82
N ASP A 36 -16.70 6.97 -6.12
CA ASP A 36 -16.36 5.79 -6.92
C ASP A 36 -14.90 5.40 -6.67
N TRP A 37 -14.56 5.24 -5.39
CA TRP A 37 -13.24 4.83 -4.95
C TRP A 37 -13.01 3.33 -5.22
N GLU A 38 -14.09 2.53 -5.29
CA GLU A 38 -14.03 1.09 -5.51
C GLU A 38 -13.37 0.72 -6.84
N ARG A 39 -13.49 1.57 -7.89
CA ARG A 39 -12.78 1.38 -9.17
C ARG A 39 -11.26 1.35 -9.03
N PHE A 40 -10.71 1.89 -7.95
CA PHE A 40 -9.27 1.90 -7.68
C PHE A 40 -8.80 0.64 -6.96
N LEU A 41 -9.69 -0.22 -6.45
CA LEU A 41 -9.30 -1.47 -5.77
C LEU A 41 -8.38 -2.37 -6.62
N PRO A 42 -8.63 -2.60 -7.93
CA PRO A 42 -7.70 -3.35 -8.78
C PRO A 42 -6.31 -2.71 -8.87
N HIS A 43 -6.23 -1.38 -8.92
CA HIS A 43 -4.97 -0.63 -8.98
C HIS A 43 -4.17 -0.80 -7.68
N VAL A 44 -4.84 -0.68 -6.54
CA VAL A 44 -4.20 -0.91 -5.23
C VAL A 44 -3.71 -2.35 -5.11
N ARG A 45 -4.52 -3.34 -5.52
CA ARG A 45 -4.12 -4.76 -5.52
C ARG A 45 -2.88 -4.98 -6.38
N ALA A 46 -2.82 -4.40 -7.58
CA ALA A 46 -1.65 -4.50 -8.47
C ALA A 46 -0.38 -3.91 -7.84
N VAL A 47 -0.49 -2.73 -7.19
CA VAL A 47 0.65 -2.11 -6.49
C VAL A 47 1.12 -3.00 -5.33
N LEU A 48 0.22 -3.48 -4.49
CA LEU A 48 0.57 -4.37 -3.37
C LEU A 48 1.20 -5.68 -3.83
N GLN A 49 0.70 -6.26 -4.94
CA GLN A 49 1.33 -7.44 -5.56
C GLN A 49 2.74 -7.12 -6.06
N ALA A 50 2.95 -5.95 -6.67
CA ALA A 50 4.26 -5.55 -7.18
C ALA A 50 5.30 -5.36 -6.07
N VAL A 51 4.88 -4.84 -4.90
CA VAL A 51 5.77 -4.64 -3.74
C VAL A 51 5.75 -5.81 -2.76
N ARG A 52 5.10 -6.93 -3.11
CA ARG A 52 5.01 -8.11 -2.23
C ARG A 52 6.39 -8.68 -1.92
N GLU A 53 7.30 -8.68 -2.89
CA GLU A 53 8.70 -9.05 -2.63
C GLU A 53 9.49 -7.81 -2.18
N PRO A 54 10.05 -7.81 -0.97
CA PRO A 54 10.79 -6.66 -0.47
C PRO A 54 12.15 -6.53 -1.15
N SER A 55 12.62 -5.30 -1.35
CA SER A 55 13.99 -5.02 -1.80
C SER A 55 15.00 -5.38 -0.71
N SER A 56 16.29 -5.44 -1.08
CA SER A 56 17.37 -5.67 -0.09
C SER A 56 17.37 -4.63 1.03
N GLU A 57 17.13 -3.35 0.69
CA GLU A 57 17.08 -2.25 1.67
C GLU A 57 15.91 -2.41 2.64
N MET A 58 14.75 -2.90 2.16
CA MET A 58 13.60 -3.20 3.01
C MET A 58 13.88 -4.36 3.96
N LYS A 59 14.60 -5.40 3.49
CA LYS A 59 15.01 -6.54 4.32
C LYS A 59 15.98 -6.09 5.42
N GLU A 60 16.95 -5.25 5.09
CA GLU A 60 17.92 -4.71 6.04
C GLU A 60 17.25 -3.84 7.13
N ALA A 61 16.35 -2.94 6.73
CA ALA A 61 15.59 -2.11 7.66
C ALA A 61 14.72 -2.95 8.61
N GLY A 62 14.08 -4.02 8.11
CA GLY A 62 13.33 -4.95 8.95
C GLY A 62 14.23 -5.77 9.87
N ALA A 63 15.40 -6.21 9.39
CA ALA A 63 16.35 -7.00 10.17
C ALA A 63 16.91 -6.24 11.37
N GLU A 64 17.06 -4.90 11.28
CA GLU A 64 17.43 -4.05 12.42
C GLU A 64 16.40 -4.17 13.57
N ILE A 65 15.12 -4.32 13.24
CA ILE A 65 14.07 -4.49 14.25
C ILE A 65 14.11 -5.89 14.86
N VAL A 66 14.31 -6.94 14.05
CA VAL A 66 14.36 -8.34 14.54
C VAL A 66 15.55 -8.56 15.48
N ARG A 67 16.70 -7.94 15.18
CA ARG A 67 17.90 -7.94 16.02
C ARG A 67 17.66 -7.47 17.46
N ASN A 68 16.69 -6.58 17.68
CA ASN A 68 16.38 -6.08 19.01
C ASN A 68 15.54 -7.06 19.85
N VAL A 69 15.03 -8.14 19.23
CA VAL A 69 14.16 -9.13 19.88
C VAL A 69 14.89 -10.47 20.08
N HIS A 70 15.83 -10.82 19.20
CA HIS A 70 16.62 -12.07 19.26
C HIS A 70 18.13 -11.78 19.15
N VAL A 71 18.92 -12.27 20.11
CA VAL A 71 20.35 -11.94 20.24
C VAL A 71 21.30 -12.96 19.56
N GLU A 72 20.82 -14.15 19.21
CA GLU A 72 21.69 -15.28 18.82
C GLU A 72 21.48 -15.80 17.38
N GLU A 73 20.93 -14.99 16.48
CA GLU A 73 20.75 -15.40 15.09
C GLU A 73 21.76 -14.74 14.15
N SER A 74 21.94 -15.36 12.97
CA SER A 74 22.79 -14.81 11.92
C SER A 74 22.11 -13.63 11.21
N GLU A 75 22.89 -12.70 10.68
CA GLU A 75 22.38 -11.57 9.85
C GLU A 75 21.49 -12.04 8.69
N ALA A 76 21.81 -13.19 8.09
CA ALA A 76 20.99 -13.78 7.03
C ALA A 76 19.62 -14.26 7.53
N ALA A 77 19.53 -14.74 8.78
CA ALA A 77 18.27 -15.16 9.39
C ALA A 77 17.38 -13.94 9.67
N PHE A 78 17.93 -12.88 10.27
CA PHE A 78 17.17 -11.64 10.51
C PHE A 78 16.61 -11.02 9.23
N ALA A 79 17.40 -11.00 8.15
CA ALA A 79 16.96 -10.51 6.84
C ALA A 79 15.87 -11.41 6.21
N SER A 80 15.93 -12.72 6.43
CA SER A 80 14.90 -13.66 5.98
C SER A 80 13.59 -13.43 6.73
N ASP A 81 13.65 -13.34 8.05
CA ASP A 81 12.48 -13.12 8.91
C ASP A 81 11.80 -11.78 8.61
N ALA A 82 12.59 -10.73 8.38
CA ALA A 82 12.09 -9.45 7.91
C ALA A 82 11.35 -9.58 6.57
N ALA A 83 11.92 -10.34 5.62
CA ALA A 83 11.30 -10.57 4.31
C ALA A 83 9.98 -11.33 4.42
N ASP A 84 9.94 -12.39 5.24
CA ASP A 84 8.75 -13.21 5.43
C ASP A 84 7.64 -12.45 6.15
N THR A 85 7.99 -11.69 7.19
CA THR A 85 7.06 -10.80 7.90
C THR A 85 6.41 -9.81 6.94
N TRP A 86 7.20 -9.18 6.06
CA TRP A 86 6.68 -8.28 5.04
C TRP A 86 5.69 -8.97 4.09
N ARG A 87 6.07 -10.14 3.54
CA ARG A 87 5.20 -10.92 2.65
C ARG A 87 3.88 -11.27 3.32
N PHE A 88 3.91 -11.72 4.59
CA PHE A 88 2.70 -12.03 5.34
C PHE A 88 1.79 -10.81 5.55
N MET A 89 2.37 -9.64 5.83
CA MET A 89 1.60 -8.40 5.97
C MET A 89 0.92 -8.00 4.66
N ILE A 90 1.62 -8.10 3.53
CA ILE A 90 1.05 -7.81 2.21
C ILE A 90 -0.03 -8.83 1.82
N ASP A 91 0.21 -10.12 2.05
CA ASP A 91 -0.79 -11.17 1.77
C ASP A 91 -2.05 -10.99 2.62
N THR A 92 -1.89 -10.59 3.89
CA THR A 92 -3.02 -10.25 4.78
C THR A 92 -3.77 -9.03 4.27
N ALA A 93 -3.05 -7.98 3.86
CA ALA A 93 -3.67 -6.78 3.30
C ALA A 93 -4.45 -7.06 1.99
N LEU A 94 -3.95 -7.98 1.16
CA LEU A 94 -4.61 -8.41 -0.08
C LEU A 94 -5.84 -9.31 0.16
N SER A 95 -5.93 -9.95 1.31
CA SER A 95 -7.00 -10.90 1.63
C SER A 95 -8.29 -10.25 2.16
N GLY A 96 -8.24 -8.96 2.53
CA GLY A 96 -9.42 -8.16 2.90
C GLY A 96 -9.88 -7.22 1.80
#